data_AF-A0A7J9J8Q2-F1
#
_entry.id   AF-A0A7J9J8Q2-F1
#
_cell.length_a   1.000
_cell.length_b   1.000
_cell.length_c   1.000
_cell.angle_alpha   90.00
_cell.angle_beta   90.00
_cell.angle_gamma   90.00
#
_symmetry.space_group_name_H-M   'P 1'
#
loop_
_entity.id
_entity.type
_entity.pdbx_description
1 polymer ?
#
loop_
_entity_poly.entity_id
_entity_poly.type
_entity_poly.pdbx_seq_one_letter_code
_entity_poly.pdbx_strand_id
1 'polypeptide(L)'
;FEEPEAPGSRSFFTEIIASISDIKFAKDGRYILSRDYMTLKLWDINMDSGPVATFQVHEYLRPKLCDLYENDSIFDKFECCLSGDGLRVATGSYSNLFRVFGCAPGSTEATTLEASKNPMRTQVQTPSRPSRSLNSITRVVRRGR
;
A
#
# COMPACT_ATOMS: atom_id res chain seq x y z
N PHE A 1 23.64 4.31 -7.68
CA PHE A 1 24.03 4.83 -6.36
C PHE A 1 23.13 4.08 -5.38
N GLU A 2 23.67 3.19 -4.56
CA GLU A 2 22.90 2.41 -3.59
C GLU A 2 23.13 3.08 -2.23
N GLU A 3 22.09 3.68 -1.67
CA GLU A 3 22.18 4.35 -0.38
C GLU A 3 22.32 3.28 0.72
N PRO A 4 23.26 3.42 1.68
CA PRO A 4 23.49 2.39 2.69
C PRO A 4 22.30 2.30 3.64
N GLU A 5 21.52 1.22 3.53
CA GLU A 5 20.38 0.93 4.42
C GLU A 5 20.84 0.54 5.84
N ALA A 6 20.04 0.93 6.83
CA ALA A 6 20.31 0.66 8.25
C ALA A 6 20.41 -0.87 8.53
N PRO A 7 21.38 -1.32 9.35
CA PRO A 7 21.57 -2.73 9.64
C PRO A 7 20.38 -3.28 10.46
N GLY A 8 19.52 -4.07 9.81
CA GLY A 8 18.34 -4.70 10.42
C GLY A 8 17.08 -4.75 9.53
N SER A 9 17.07 -4.09 8.37
CA SER A 9 15.88 -3.97 7.50
C SER A 9 15.73 -5.04 6.41
N ARG A 10 16.80 -5.79 6.08
CA ARG A 10 16.75 -6.83 5.05
C ARG A 10 16.40 -8.20 5.65
N SER A 11 15.12 -8.56 5.54
CA SER A 11 14.67 -9.95 5.64
C SER A 11 14.95 -10.67 4.32
N PHE A 12 15.13 -11.99 4.31
CA PHE A 12 15.20 -12.81 3.08
C PHE A 12 14.04 -12.47 2.11
N PHE A 13 12.86 -12.19 2.65
CA PHE A 13 11.68 -11.85 1.86
C PHE A 13 11.75 -10.46 1.21
N THR A 14 12.64 -9.56 1.64
CA THR A 14 12.70 -8.18 1.15
C THR A 14 12.92 -8.15 -0.37
N GLU A 15 13.82 -8.96 -0.89
CA GLU A 15 14.08 -9.03 -2.35
C GLU A 15 12.92 -9.65 -3.11
N ILE A 16 12.30 -10.70 -2.54
CA ILE A 16 11.17 -11.40 -3.14
C ILE A 16 9.98 -10.45 -3.30
N ILE A 17 9.58 -9.77 -2.21
CA ILE A 17 8.41 -8.88 -2.22
C ILE A 17 8.66 -7.54 -2.92
N ALA A 18 9.93 -7.16 -3.13
CA ALA A 18 10.32 -5.96 -3.88
C ALA A 18 10.25 -6.17 -5.41
N SER A 19 10.09 -7.41 -5.89
CA SER A 19 9.92 -7.69 -7.31
C SER A 19 8.69 -6.98 -7.86
N ILE A 20 8.87 -6.23 -8.95
CA ILE A 20 7.80 -5.51 -9.64
C ILE A 20 7.02 -6.47 -10.53
N SER A 21 5.70 -6.54 -10.34
CA SER A 21 4.80 -7.38 -11.13
C SER A 21 4.18 -6.67 -12.33
N ASP A 22 3.95 -5.36 -12.23
CA ASP A 22 3.32 -4.56 -13.31
C ASP A 22 3.72 -3.07 -13.22
N ILE A 23 3.72 -2.41 -14.37
CA ILE A 23 4.00 -0.97 -14.53
C ILE A 23 3.03 -0.37 -15.54
N LYS A 24 2.46 0.80 -15.25
CA LYS A 24 1.59 1.57 -16.15
C LYS A 24 1.99 3.04 -16.17
N PHE A 25 2.02 3.64 -17.36
CA PHE A 25 2.09 5.09 -17.47
C PHE A 25 0.72 5.72 -17.22
N ALA A 26 0.70 6.87 -16.57
CA ALA A 26 -0.44 7.75 -16.58
C ALA A 26 -0.70 8.27 -18.00
N LYS A 27 -1.95 8.66 -18.27
CA LYS A 27 -2.39 9.07 -19.60
C LYS A 27 -1.66 10.31 -20.13
N ASP A 28 -1.24 11.20 -19.23
CA ASP A 28 -0.45 12.40 -19.55
C ASP A 28 1.05 12.11 -19.73
N GLY A 29 1.48 10.87 -19.47
CA GLY A 29 2.86 10.43 -19.56
C GLY A 29 3.77 10.97 -18.45
N ARG A 30 3.26 11.76 -17.50
CA ARG A 30 4.08 12.36 -16.43
C ARG A 30 4.37 11.38 -15.30
N TYR A 31 3.40 10.54 -14.97
CA TYR A 31 3.51 9.61 -13.85
C TYR A 31 3.63 8.16 -14.29
N ILE A 32 4.33 7.38 -13.47
CA ILE A 32 4.45 5.93 -13.60
C ILE A 32 3.83 5.30 -12.35
N LEU A 33 2.95 4.32 -12.53
CA LEU A 33 2.43 3.47 -11.48
C LEU A 33 3.16 2.12 -11.54
N SER A 34 3.67 1.65 -10.42
CA SER A 34 4.32 0.34 -10.31
C SER A 34 3.70 -0.47 -9.18
N ARG A 35 3.53 -1.77 -9.38
CA ARG A 35 3.07 -2.72 -8.37
C ARG A 35 4.21 -3.65 -7.97
N ASP A 36 4.55 -3.67 -6.68
CA ASP A 36 5.30 -4.77 -6.05
C ASP A 36 4.33 -5.65 -5.25
N TYR A 37 4.82 -6.70 -4.59
CA TYR A 37 3.92 -7.64 -3.91
C TYR A 37 3.04 -6.93 -2.86
N MET A 38 3.63 -6.09 -2.01
CA MET A 38 2.94 -5.47 -0.86
C MET A 38 2.30 -4.11 -1.16
N THR A 39 2.82 -3.40 -2.15
CA THR A 39 2.57 -1.97 -2.34
C THR A 39 2.31 -1.59 -3.79
N LEU A 40 1.60 -0.49 -3.94
CA LEU A 40 1.44 0.23 -5.19
C LEU A 40 2.15 1.59 -5.05
N LYS A 41 2.99 1.97 -6.00
CA LYS A 41 3.79 3.20 -5.94
C LYS A 41 3.56 4.06 -7.16
N LEU A 42 3.33 5.36 -6.94
CA LEU A 42 3.22 6.36 -7.98
C LEU A 42 4.52 7.17 -8.01
N TRP A 43 5.08 7.36 -9.21
CA TRP A 43 6.35 8.04 -9.46
C TRP A 43 6.11 9.22 -10.40
N ASP A 44 6.72 10.37 -10.13
CA ASP A 44 6.82 11.47 -11.10
C ASP A 44 8.14 11.30 -11.85
N ILE A 45 8.09 11.25 -13.18
CA ILE A 45 9.29 11.07 -14.02
C ILE A 45 10.32 12.20 -13.81
N ASN A 46 9.88 13.37 -13.38
CA ASN A 46 10.75 14.51 -13.10
C ASN A 46 11.31 14.53 -11.66
N MET A 47 10.98 13.53 -10.83
CA MET A 47 11.45 13.41 -9.44
C MET A 47 12.14 12.05 -9.26
N ASP A 48 13.46 12.07 -9.15
CA ASP A 48 14.29 10.87 -9.00
C ASP A 48 14.52 10.46 -7.53
N SER A 49 14.12 11.30 -6.57
CA SER A 49 14.29 11.04 -5.14
C SER A 49 13.45 9.88 -4.59
N GLY A 50 12.43 9.43 -5.32
CA GLY A 50 11.54 8.34 -4.88
C GLY A 50 10.11 8.46 -5.41
N PRO A 51 9.21 7.55 -4.98
CA PRO A 51 7.81 7.62 -5.36
C PRO A 51 7.13 8.82 -4.67
N VAL A 52 6.28 9.54 -5.41
CA VAL A 52 5.46 10.63 -4.87
C VAL A 52 4.32 10.13 -3.97
N ALA A 53 3.91 8.87 -4.13
CA ALA A 53 2.97 8.21 -3.23
C ALA A 53 3.24 6.71 -3.15
N THR A 54 3.02 6.13 -1.97
CA THR A 54 3.10 4.67 -1.73
C THR A 54 1.84 4.21 -1.01
N PHE A 55 1.12 3.25 -1.59
CA PHE A 55 -0.11 2.71 -1.08
C PHE A 55 0.09 1.28 -0.62
N GLN A 56 -0.29 1.03 0.63
CA GLN A 56 -0.22 -0.30 1.23
C GLN A 56 -1.42 -1.13 0.79
N VAL A 57 -1.19 -2.26 0.12
CA VAL A 57 -2.28 -3.05 -0.47
C VAL A 57 -2.83 -4.06 0.53
N HIS A 58 -2.02 -4.97 1.05
CA HIS A 58 -2.49 -6.04 1.92
C HIS A 58 -1.53 -6.33 3.08
N GLU A 59 -1.31 -5.32 3.91
CA GLU A 59 -0.40 -5.38 5.08
C GLU A 59 -0.69 -6.53 6.05
N TYR A 60 -1.93 -7.01 6.08
CA TYR A 60 -2.32 -8.17 6.88
C TYR A 60 -1.59 -9.46 6.47
N LEU A 61 -0.94 -9.49 5.31
CA LEU A 61 -0.13 -10.62 4.83
C LEU A 61 1.33 -10.57 5.29
N ARG A 62 1.85 -9.44 5.78
CA ARG A 62 3.25 -9.35 6.22
C ARG A 62 3.64 -10.42 7.25
N PRO A 63 2.81 -10.73 8.27
CA PRO A 63 3.13 -11.79 9.23
C PRO A 63 3.08 -13.21 8.64
N LYS A 64 2.56 -13.37 7.41
CA LYS A 64 2.32 -14.66 6.73
C LYS A 64 3.27 -14.91 5.56
N LEU A 65 4.32 -14.10 5.40
CA LEU A 65 5.22 -14.22 4.24
C LEU A 65 5.91 -15.59 4.15
N CYS A 66 6.19 -16.24 5.29
CA CYS A 66 6.70 -17.62 5.30
C CYS A 66 5.69 -18.60 4.69
N ASP A 67 4.44 -18.59 5.18
CA ASP A 67 3.37 -19.48 4.68
C ASP A 67 3.10 -19.24 3.18
N LEU A 68 3.13 -17.97 2.75
CA LEU A 68 2.95 -17.58 1.36
C LEU A 68 4.13 -17.98 0.47
N TYR A 69 5.32 -18.12 1.04
CA TYR A 69 6.49 -18.64 0.33
C TYR A 69 6.43 -20.16 0.21
N GLU A 70 6.05 -20.87 1.27
CA GLU A 70 5.90 -22.33 1.26
C GLU A 70 4.84 -22.83 0.26
N ASN A 71 3.84 -22.00 -0.06
CA ASN A 71 2.77 -22.34 -1.00
C ASN A 71 2.88 -21.60 -2.36
N ASP A 72 4.04 -21.01 -2.66
CA ASP A 72 4.36 -20.24 -3.87
C ASP A 72 3.48 -18.99 -4.14
N SER A 73 2.51 -18.67 -3.29
CA SER A 73 1.62 -17.51 -3.49
C SER A 73 2.38 -16.17 -3.43
N ILE A 74 3.52 -16.12 -2.73
CA ILE A 74 4.38 -14.92 -2.70
C ILE A 74 4.88 -14.49 -4.08
N PHE A 75 4.85 -15.39 -5.08
CA PHE A 75 5.26 -15.12 -6.47
C PHE A 75 4.10 -14.68 -7.39
N ASP A 76 2.89 -14.56 -6.85
CA ASP A 76 1.73 -14.10 -7.62
C ASP A 76 1.94 -12.68 -8.16
N LYS A 77 1.57 -12.50 -9.44
CA LYS A 77 1.74 -11.23 -10.17
C LYS A 77 0.43 -10.46 -10.23
N PHE A 78 0.25 -9.52 -9.31
CA PHE A 78 -0.89 -8.60 -9.35
C PHE A 78 -0.65 -7.47 -10.35
N GLU A 79 -1.67 -7.13 -11.12
CA GLU A 79 -1.64 -5.98 -12.04
C GLU A 79 -2.16 -4.71 -11.36
N CYS A 80 -1.90 -3.56 -11.98
CA CYS A 80 -2.41 -2.26 -11.54
C CYS A 80 -2.96 -1.43 -12.69
N CYS A 81 -3.78 -0.44 -12.36
CA CYS A 81 -4.32 0.51 -13.32
C CYS A 81 -4.57 1.89 -12.72
N LEU A 82 -4.65 2.89 -13.59
CA LEU A 82 -5.06 4.26 -13.27
C LEU A 82 -6.45 4.52 -13.83
N SER A 83 -7.23 5.34 -13.14
CA SER A 83 -8.50 5.85 -13.66
C SER A 83 -8.25 6.81 -14.85
N GLY A 84 -9.23 6.93 -15.74
CA GLY A 84 -9.10 7.77 -16.94
C GLY A 84 -8.94 9.27 -16.66
N ASP A 85 -9.38 9.72 -15.48
CA ASP A 85 -9.21 11.08 -14.95
C ASP A 85 -7.91 11.27 -14.16
N GLY A 86 -7.15 10.20 -13.93
CA GLY A 86 -5.88 10.23 -13.18
C GLY A 86 -6.03 10.55 -11.68
N LEU A 87 -7.25 10.48 -11.12
CA LEU A 87 -7.50 10.78 -9.71
C LEU A 87 -7.41 9.57 -8.79
N ARG A 88 -7.50 8.36 -9.36
CA ARG A 88 -7.52 7.09 -8.64
C ARG A 88 -6.62 6.05 -9.28
N VAL A 89 -6.14 5.15 -8.43
CA VAL A 89 -5.35 3.98 -8.83
C VAL A 89 -5.96 2.74 -8.20
N ALA A 90 -5.88 1.61 -8.89
CA ALA A 90 -6.47 0.36 -8.42
C ALA A 90 -5.58 -0.85 -8.67
N THR A 91 -5.74 -1.86 -7.83
CA THR A 91 -4.98 -3.12 -7.94
C THR A 91 -5.63 -4.26 -7.15
N GLY A 92 -5.37 -5.50 -7.56
CA GLY A 92 -5.93 -6.71 -6.95
C GLY A 92 -5.24 -7.13 -5.64
N SER A 93 -5.92 -8.02 -4.93
CA SER A 93 -5.45 -8.77 -3.77
C SER A 93 -6.16 -10.14 -3.74
N TYR A 94 -5.81 -10.97 -2.76
CA TYR A 94 -6.46 -12.26 -2.52
C TYR A 94 -7.93 -12.14 -2.10
N SER A 95 -8.64 -13.27 -2.11
CA SER A 95 -10.04 -13.39 -1.68
C SER A 95 -11.02 -12.57 -2.51
N ASN A 96 -10.76 -12.45 -3.82
CA ASN A 96 -11.52 -11.63 -4.76
C ASN A 96 -11.58 -10.14 -4.36
N LEU A 97 -10.62 -9.68 -3.55
CA LEU A 97 -10.54 -8.30 -3.14
C LEU A 97 -9.73 -7.48 -4.14
N PHE A 98 -10.11 -6.24 -4.32
CA PHE A 98 -9.29 -5.23 -4.99
C PHE A 98 -9.38 -3.93 -4.21
N ARG A 99 -8.36 -3.09 -4.36
CA ARG A 99 -8.24 -1.83 -3.65
C ARG A 99 -8.19 -0.68 -4.63
N VAL A 100 -8.83 0.41 -4.24
CA VAL A 100 -8.84 1.68 -4.96
C VAL A 100 -8.34 2.75 -4.01
N PHE A 101 -7.37 3.54 -4.48
CA PHE A 101 -6.77 4.63 -3.73
C PHE A 101 -6.92 5.93 -4.50
N GLY A 102 -7.15 7.03 -3.79
CA GLY A 102 -7.03 8.36 -4.36
C GLY A 102 -5.56 8.77 -4.43
N CYS A 103 -5.12 9.34 -5.54
CA CYS A 103 -3.71 9.73 -5.75
C CYS A 103 -3.46 11.24 -5.69
N ALA A 104 -4.48 12.05 -5.39
CA ALA A 104 -4.29 13.47 -5.11
C ALA A 104 -3.37 13.67 -3.88
N PRO A 105 -2.52 14.72 -3.87
CA PRO A 105 -1.68 15.03 -2.71
C PRO A 105 -2.48 15.12 -1.42
N GLY A 106 -2.07 14.37 -0.39
CA GLY A 106 -2.76 14.33 0.90
C GLY A 106 -4.06 13.52 0.94
N SER A 107 -4.43 12.82 -0.15
CA SER A 107 -5.60 11.95 -0.15
C SER A 107 -5.46 10.80 0.84
N THR A 108 -6.52 10.56 1.60
CA THR A 108 -6.69 9.40 2.49
C THR A 108 -7.69 8.39 1.95
N GLU A 109 -8.16 8.60 0.70
CA GLU A 109 -9.09 7.69 0.04
C GLU A 109 -8.43 6.33 -0.16
N ALA A 110 -8.94 5.32 0.53
CA ALA A 110 -8.52 3.94 0.41
C ALA A 110 -9.73 3.02 0.62
N THR A 111 -10.22 2.43 -0.45
CA THR A 111 -11.41 1.56 -0.44
C THR A 111 -11.03 0.14 -0.81
N THR A 112 -11.55 -0.84 -0.07
CA THR A 112 -11.44 -2.27 -0.42
C THR A 112 -12.78 -2.76 -0.93
N LEU A 113 -12.80 -3.35 -2.11
CA LEU A 113 -13.98 -3.85 -2.79
C LEU A 113 -13.83 -5.36 -3.02
N GLU A 114 -14.95 -6.08 -3.03
CA GLU A 114 -15.00 -7.52 -3.28
C GLU A 114 -15.72 -7.77 -4.60
N ALA A 115 -15.11 -8.56 -5.49
CA ALA A 115 -15.77 -9.08 -6.67
C ALA A 115 -16.60 -10.33 -6.33
N SER A 116 -17.92 -10.17 -6.26
CA SER A 116 -18.87 -11.22 -5.88
C SER A 116 -20.05 -11.27 -6.85
N LYS A 117 -20.54 -12.47 -7.17
CA LYS A 117 -21.78 -12.69 -7.93
C LYS A 117 -23.04 -12.46 -7.10
N ASN A 118 -22.91 -12.40 -5.77
CA ASN A 118 -24.04 -12.13 -4.87
C ASN A 118 -24.13 -10.62 -4.60
N PRO A 119 -25.15 -9.93 -5.14
CA PRO A 119 -25.29 -8.47 -5.00
C PRO A 119 -25.73 -8.05 -3.59
N MET A 120 -26.23 -8.98 -2.77
CA MET A 120 -26.69 -8.71 -1.40
C MET A 120 -25.59 -8.91 -0.35
N ARG A 121 -24.38 -9.32 -0.76
CA ARG A 121 -23.27 -9.55 0.17
C ARG A 121 -22.77 -8.21 0.71
N THR A 122 -22.99 -7.96 2.00
CA THR A 122 -22.57 -6.73 2.65
C THR A 122 -21.04 -6.66 2.72
N GLN A 123 -20.49 -5.50 2.38
CA GLN A 123 -19.05 -5.24 2.32
C GLN A 123 -18.41 -5.43 3.69
N VAL A 124 -17.44 -6.34 3.82
CA VAL A 124 -16.65 -6.48 5.04
C VAL A 124 -15.71 -5.27 5.13
N GLN A 125 -16.01 -4.32 6.00
CA GLN A 125 -15.08 -3.24 6.32
C GLN A 125 -13.84 -3.85 6.99
N THR A 126 -12.71 -3.85 6.29
CA THR A 126 -11.41 -4.08 6.94
C THR A 126 -11.16 -2.91 7.88
N PRO A 127 -10.94 -3.13 9.19
CA PRO A 127 -10.77 -2.03 10.13
C PRO A 127 -9.55 -1.20 9.76
N SER A 128 -9.75 0.06 9.37
CA SER A 128 -8.68 1.05 9.34
C SER A 128 -8.33 1.39 10.79
N ARG A 129 -7.07 1.16 11.16
CA ARG A 129 -6.56 1.49 12.50
C ARG A 129 -6.60 3.03 12.62
N PRO A 130 -7.29 3.62 13.62
CA PRO A 130 -7.24 5.06 13.81
C PRO A 130 -5.82 5.46 14.22
N SER A 131 -5.26 6.47 13.55
CA SER A 131 -4.05 7.15 13.99
C SER A 131 -4.34 7.76 15.37
N ARG A 132 -3.62 7.31 16.41
CA ARG A 132 -3.70 7.92 17.73
C ARG A 132 -3.08 9.32 17.65
N SER A 133 -3.89 10.37 17.73
CA SER A 133 -3.41 11.70 18.07
C SER A 133 -2.93 11.70 19.53
N LEU A 134 -1.63 11.90 19.75
CA LEU A 134 -1.05 12.12 21.06
C LEU A 134 -1.47 13.50 21.58
N ASN A 135 -2.56 13.57 22.36
CA ASN A 135 -2.84 14.74 23.19
C ASN A 135 -1.99 14.66 24.45
N SER A 136 -1.02 15.56 24.57
CA SER A 136 -0.21 15.78 25.77
C SER A 136 -1.10 16.31 26.90
N ILE A 137 -1.22 15.54 27.99
CA ILE A 137 -1.87 16.00 29.23
C ILE A 137 -0.78 16.55 30.15
N THR A 138 -0.82 17.86 30.38
CA THR A 138 -0.07 18.54 31.43
C THR A 138 -0.61 18.11 32.81
N ARG A 139 0.24 17.47 33.63
CA ARG A 139 -0.04 17.26 35.07
C ARG A 139 0.70 18.30 35.90
N VAL A 140 -0.07 19.22 36.45
CA VAL A 140 0.28 20.11 37.56
C VAL A 140 0.61 19.25 38.79
N VAL A 141 1.80 19.42 39.38
CA VAL A 141 2.15 18.87 40.69
C VAL A 141 2.09 20.00 41.71
N ARG A 142 1.14 19.91 42.65
CA ARG A 142 1.14 20.63 43.94
C ARG A 142 1.69 19.69 45.02
N ARG A 143 2.73 20.12 45.73
CA ARG A 143 3.07 19.77 47.13
C ARG A 143 3.72 21.03 47.71
N GLY A 144 3.27 21.64 48.81
CA GLY A 144 2.78 21.07 50.06
C GLY A 144 3.97 20.98 51.01
N ARG A 145 4.03 21.92 51.98
CA ARG A 145 5.10 22.10 52.98
C ARG A 145 5.41 20.83 53.77
#